data_AF-A0A5C6DV63-F1
#
_entry.id   AF-A0A5C6DV63-F1
#
_cell.length_a   1.000
_cell.length_b   1.000
_cell.length_c   1.000
_cell.angle_alpha   90.00
_cell.angle_beta   90.00
_cell.angle_gamma   90.00
#
_symmetry.space_group_name_H-M   'P 1'
#
loop_
_entity.id
_entity.type
_entity.pdbx_description
1 polymer ?
#
loop_
_entity_poly.entity_id
_entity_poly.type
_entity_poly.pdbx_seq_one_letter_code
_entity_poly.pdbx_strand_id
1 'polypeptide(L)'
;MTRHHFQINKPYAAKLIRVATRPIENDPNVPLQLIRLEFAIYWMAEGRKLESQGEIACRDLVVGKLIPIHKDSGLNAYADALGIAHGITDTRSWIALEVVGAWIELEFGPPEVVGGRNPFYRIAAFDPKGWSIEEYRYDLTKEWVRPGVAADALKVSESTIRRRVGVFVKEFGSRLVRRTEGNQRRIHLPLLLNLWED
;
A
#
# COMPACT_ATOMS: atom_id res chain seq x y z
N MET A 1 9.63 10.08 -0.08
CA MET A 1 8.64 9.01 0.20
C MET A 1 8.60 8.80 1.70
N THR A 2 7.49 9.12 2.33
CA THR A 2 7.27 8.89 3.77
C THR A 2 7.29 7.37 3.99
N ARG A 3 8.11 6.88 4.93
CA ARG A 3 8.20 5.45 5.23
C ARG A 3 7.00 5.08 6.10
N HIS A 4 5.97 4.50 5.49
CA HIS A 4 4.83 3.96 6.23
C HIS A 4 5.30 2.66 6.91
N HIS A 5 5.21 2.64 8.24
CA HIS A 5 5.46 1.43 9.02
C HIS A 5 4.11 0.74 9.23
N PHE A 6 3.89 -0.37 8.52
CA PHE A 6 2.71 -1.20 8.73
C PHE A 6 2.81 -1.91 10.08
N GLN A 7 1.69 -2.12 10.76
CA GLN A 7 1.69 -2.89 12.00
C GLN A 7 2.04 -4.35 11.68
N ILE A 8 2.94 -4.93 12.47
CA ILE A 8 3.35 -6.32 12.36
C ILE A 8 2.30 -7.25 12.99
N ASN A 9 2.30 -8.53 12.59
CA ASN A 9 1.44 -9.58 13.14
C ASN A 9 -0.07 -9.31 13.03
N LYS A 10 -0.47 -8.53 12.01
CA LYS A 10 -1.88 -8.32 11.66
C LYS A 10 -2.11 -8.62 10.19
N PRO A 11 -3.22 -9.28 9.83
CA PRO A 11 -3.59 -9.49 8.45
C PRO A 11 -4.12 -8.19 7.83
N TYR A 12 -3.72 -7.94 6.59
CA TYR A 12 -4.23 -6.88 5.73
C TYR A 12 -4.77 -7.51 4.46
N ALA A 13 -5.81 -6.90 3.89
CA ALA A 13 -6.18 -7.18 2.51
C ALA A 13 -5.44 -6.21 1.60
N ALA A 14 -5.06 -6.67 0.42
CA ALA A 14 -4.28 -5.90 -0.52
C ALA A 14 -4.78 -6.11 -1.94
N LYS A 15 -5.16 -5.01 -2.59
CA LYS A 15 -5.60 -4.99 -3.98
C LYS A 15 -4.40 -4.69 -4.87
N LEU A 16 -4.07 -5.57 -5.80
CA LEU A 16 -3.07 -5.29 -6.82
C LEU A 16 -3.58 -4.16 -7.72
N ILE A 17 -2.86 -3.05 -7.75
CA ILE A 17 -3.24 -1.85 -8.51
C ILE A 17 -2.32 -1.59 -9.70
N ARG A 18 -1.13 -2.19 -9.72
CA ARG A 18 -0.16 -2.01 -10.80
C ARG A 18 0.85 -3.14 -10.89
N VAL A 19 1.22 -3.52 -12.12
CA VAL A 19 2.37 -4.37 -12.42
C VAL A 19 3.26 -3.69 -13.45
N ALA A 20 4.46 -3.28 -13.05
CA ALA A 20 5.38 -2.57 -13.94
C ALA A 20 6.70 -3.32 -14.10
N THR A 21 7.21 -3.41 -15.33
CA THR A 21 8.59 -3.83 -15.58
C THR A 21 9.57 -2.75 -15.17
N ARG A 22 10.65 -3.12 -14.49
CA ARG A 22 11.76 -2.25 -14.13
C ARG A 22 13.02 -2.67 -14.90
N PRO A 23 13.87 -1.72 -15.30
CA PRO A 23 15.13 -2.04 -15.96
C PRO A 23 16.07 -2.80 -15.02
N ILE A 24 16.84 -3.73 -15.59
CA ILE A 24 17.99 -4.39 -14.96
C ILE A 24 19.18 -4.13 -15.88
N GLU A 25 20.35 -3.77 -15.34
CA GLU A 25 21.60 -3.53 -16.10
C GLU A 25 22.26 -4.82 -16.64
N ASN A 26 21.59 -5.97 -16.53
CA ASN A 26 22.12 -7.24 -17.02
C ASN A 26 22.00 -7.36 -18.55
N ASP A 27 22.74 -8.30 -19.15
CA ASP A 27 22.68 -8.58 -20.59
C ASP A 27 21.21 -8.78 -21.05
N PRO A 28 20.72 -8.00 -22.03
CA PRO A 28 19.34 -8.07 -22.52
C PRO A 28 18.98 -9.42 -23.16
N ASN A 29 19.96 -10.24 -23.53
CA ASN A 29 19.74 -11.58 -24.05
C ASN A 29 19.40 -12.60 -22.95
N VAL A 30 19.65 -12.27 -21.69
CA VAL A 30 19.28 -13.10 -20.55
C VAL A 30 17.78 -12.91 -20.29
N PRO A 31 16.94 -13.96 -20.36
CA PRO A 31 15.49 -13.83 -20.24
C PRO A 31 15.07 -13.70 -18.77
N LEU A 32 15.53 -12.64 -18.12
CA LEU A 32 15.21 -12.23 -16.76
C LEU A 32 14.65 -10.81 -16.79
N GLN A 33 13.61 -10.57 -16.00
CA GLN A 33 12.95 -9.28 -15.89
C GLN A 33 12.65 -8.99 -14.43
N LEU A 34 12.79 -7.72 -14.06
CA LEU A 34 12.41 -7.23 -12.74
C LEU A 34 11.01 -6.67 -12.89
N ILE A 35 10.06 -7.22 -12.16
CA ILE A 35 8.69 -6.71 -12.10
C ILE A 35 8.46 -6.07 -10.74
N ARG A 36 7.72 -4.98 -10.71
CA ARG A 36 7.21 -4.34 -9.50
C ARG A 36 5.71 -4.57 -9.42
N LEU A 37 5.29 -5.18 -8.33
CA LEU A 37 3.90 -5.26 -7.91
C LEU A 37 3.61 -4.10 -6.95
N GLU A 38 2.55 -3.33 -7.19
CA GLU A 38 2.07 -2.29 -6.28
C GLU A 38 0.68 -2.66 -5.78
N PHE A 39 0.51 -2.62 -4.47
CA PHE A 39 -0.70 -3.01 -3.78
C PHE A 39 -1.27 -1.84 -2.97
N ALA A 40 -2.55 -1.55 -3.16
CA ALA A 40 -3.30 -0.70 -2.24
C ALA A 40 -3.68 -1.52 -0.99
N ILE A 41 -3.39 -0.99 0.20
CA ILE A 41 -3.52 -1.72 1.47
C ILE A 41 -4.81 -1.34 2.19
N TYR A 42 -5.50 -2.35 2.68
CA TYR A 42 -6.76 -2.27 3.42
C TYR A 42 -6.63 -2.97 4.76
N TRP A 43 -7.10 -2.32 5.83
CA TRP A 43 -7.27 -2.97 7.11
C TRP A 43 -8.54 -3.83 7.05
N MET A 44 -8.39 -5.11 7.42
CA MET A 44 -9.50 -6.01 7.72
C MET A 44 -10.11 -5.69 9.09
N ALA A 45 -11.17 -4.90 9.10
CA ALA A 45 -11.94 -4.56 10.29
C ALA A 45 -13.00 -5.63 10.63
N GLU A 46 -13.54 -5.56 11.85
CA GLU A 46 -14.65 -6.41 12.27
C GLU A 46 -15.87 -6.27 11.34
N GLY A 47 -16.69 -7.33 11.27
CA GLY A 47 -17.90 -7.31 10.43
C GLY A 47 -17.65 -7.44 8.93
N ARG A 48 -16.48 -7.94 8.51
CA ARG A 48 -16.07 -8.10 7.09
C ARG A 48 -15.99 -6.78 6.34
N LYS A 49 -15.31 -5.81 6.96
CA LYS A 49 -15.08 -4.50 6.38
C LYS A 49 -13.61 -4.34 5.97
N LEU A 50 -13.36 -3.85 4.75
CA LEU A 50 -12.03 -3.51 4.24
C LEU A 50 -11.90 -2.00 4.17
N GLU A 51 -11.06 -1.45 5.05
CA GLU A 51 -10.86 -0.01 5.17
C GLU A 51 -9.54 0.39 4.53
N SER A 52 -9.62 1.12 3.41
CA SER A 52 -8.43 1.60 2.73
C SER A 52 -7.58 2.47 3.66
N GLN A 53 -6.28 2.17 3.77
CA GLN A 53 -5.36 2.97 4.57
C GLN A 53 -4.76 4.14 3.78
N GLY A 54 -5.04 4.21 2.46
CA GLY A 54 -4.37 5.16 1.56
C GLY A 54 -2.88 4.87 1.36
N GLU A 55 -2.40 3.75 1.89
CA GLU A 55 -1.01 3.31 1.82
C GLU A 55 -0.81 2.33 0.67
N ILE A 56 0.34 2.44 -0.01
CA ILE A 56 0.75 1.53 -1.08
C ILE A 56 1.96 0.73 -0.59
N ALA A 57 1.87 -0.59 -0.71
CA ALA A 57 3.01 -1.48 -0.53
C ALA A 57 3.53 -1.97 -1.88
N CYS A 58 4.85 -2.01 -2.04
CA CYS A 58 5.48 -2.43 -3.29
C CYS A 58 6.38 -3.63 -3.06
N ARG A 59 6.39 -4.56 -4.03
CA ARG A 59 7.38 -5.63 -4.07
C ARG A 59 7.99 -5.79 -5.45
N ASP A 60 9.32 -5.88 -5.47
CA ASP A 60 10.08 -6.17 -6.68
C ASP A 60 10.37 -7.68 -6.72
N LEU A 61 10.07 -8.33 -7.85
CA LEU A 61 10.31 -9.75 -8.10
C LEU A 61 11.14 -9.92 -9.38
N VAL A 62 12.09 -10.85 -9.36
CA VAL A 62 12.82 -11.24 -10.57
C VAL A 62 12.11 -12.45 -11.18
N VAL A 63 11.63 -12.32 -12.40
CA VAL A 63 10.91 -13.37 -13.13
C VAL A 63 11.60 -13.66 -14.45
N GLY A 64 11.47 -14.88 -14.95
CA GLY A 64 12.03 -15.24 -16.25
C GLY A 64 12.19 -16.72 -16.45
N LYS A 65 12.51 -17.12 -17.68
CA LYS A 65 12.63 -18.54 -18.07
C LYS A 65 13.72 -19.29 -17.31
N LEU A 66 14.72 -18.57 -16.79
CA LEU A 66 15.82 -19.14 -16.02
C LEU A 66 15.47 -19.41 -14.56
N ILE A 67 14.38 -18.85 -14.05
CA ILE A 67 13.94 -19.02 -12.66
C ILE A 67 12.62 -19.79 -12.66
N PRO A 68 12.66 -21.13 -12.58
CA PRO A 68 11.44 -21.93 -12.53
C PRO A 68 10.68 -21.65 -11.23
N ILE A 69 9.45 -21.13 -11.34
CA ILE A 69 8.60 -20.76 -10.18
C ILE A 69 8.50 -21.88 -9.15
N HIS A 70 8.28 -23.13 -9.58
CA HIS A 70 8.12 -24.27 -8.67
C HIS A 70 9.36 -24.59 -7.83
N LYS A 71 10.54 -24.02 -8.16
CA LYS A 71 11.77 -24.18 -7.37
C LYS A 71 12.12 -22.93 -6.54
N ASP A 72 11.45 -21.81 -6.79
CA ASP A 72 11.62 -20.57 -6.05
C ASP A 72 10.41 -20.39 -5.12
N SER A 73 10.58 -20.72 -3.84
CA SER A 73 9.49 -20.67 -2.86
C SER A 73 8.90 -19.26 -2.69
N GLY A 74 9.71 -18.22 -2.93
CA GLY A 74 9.26 -16.83 -2.90
C GLY A 74 8.31 -16.56 -4.06
N LEU A 75 8.75 -16.81 -5.30
CA LEU A 75 7.91 -16.63 -6.48
C LEU A 75 6.67 -17.54 -6.46
N ASN A 76 6.81 -18.77 -5.97
CA ASN A 76 5.68 -19.69 -5.84
C ASN A 76 4.61 -19.13 -4.90
N ALA A 77 4.99 -18.54 -3.76
CA ALA A 77 4.02 -17.91 -2.86
C ALA A 77 3.25 -16.76 -3.53
N TYR A 78 3.89 -15.95 -4.38
CA TYR A 78 3.19 -14.90 -5.14
C TYR A 78 2.32 -15.48 -6.24
N ALA A 79 2.79 -16.51 -6.95
CA ALA A 79 1.99 -17.18 -7.97
C ALA A 79 0.72 -17.78 -7.38
N ASP A 80 0.83 -18.46 -6.23
CA ASP A 80 -0.29 -19.07 -5.52
C ASP A 80 -1.29 -18.02 -5.04
N ALA A 81 -0.79 -16.95 -4.41
CA ALA A 81 -1.63 -15.87 -3.89
C ALA A 81 -2.37 -15.11 -5.01
N LEU A 82 -1.73 -14.93 -6.16
CA LEU A 82 -2.27 -14.18 -7.31
C LEU A 82 -3.03 -15.07 -8.30
N GLY A 83 -3.11 -16.38 -8.06
CA GLY A 83 -3.80 -17.33 -8.95
C GLY A 83 -3.12 -17.54 -10.30
N ILE A 84 -1.80 -17.34 -10.38
CA ILE A 84 -1.01 -17.65 -11.58
C ILE A 84 -0.83 -19.16 -11.64
N ALA A 85 -1.20 -19.79 -12.76
CA ALA A 85 -1.02 -21.22 -12.92
C ALA A 85 0.45 -21.63 -12.78
N HIS A 86 0.71 -22.67 -11.99
CA HIS A 86 2.07 -23.18 -11.78
C HIS A 86 2.72 -23.57 -13.12
N GLY A 87 3.96 -23.13 -13.34
CA GLY A 87 4.72 -23.41 -14.57
C GLY A 87 4.71 -22.28 -15.61
N ILE A 88 3.88 -21.27 -15.41
CA ILE A 88 3.93 -20.02 -16.19
C ILE A 88 5.22 -19.26 -15.82
N THR A 89 6.18 -19.21 -16.74
CA THR A 89 7.47 -18.50 -16.54
C THR A 89 7.61 -17.24 -17.38
N ASP A 90 6.59 -16.91 -18.17
CA ASP A 90 6.61 -15.76 -19.04
C ASP A 90 6.14 -14.50 -18.30
N THR A 91 6.82 -13.39 -18.56
CA THR A 91 6.51 -12.12 -17.90
C THR A 91 5.17 -11.53 -18.31
N ARG A 92 4.61 -11.92 -19.47
CA ARG A 92 3.33 -11.38 -19.94
C ARG A 92 2.21 -11.79 -18.99
N SER A 93 2.25 -13.01 -18.49
CA SER A 93 1.29 -13.50 -17.51
C SER A 93 1.33 -12.74 -16.19
N TRP A 94 2.51 -12.29 -15.75
CA TRP A 94 2.64 -11.40 -14.58
C TRP A 94 2.06 -10.01 -14.84
N ILE A 95 2.34 -9.43 -16.01
CA ILE A 95 1.82 -8.11 -16.40
C ILE A 95 0.29 -8.14 -16.53
N ALA A 96 -0.27 -9.24 -17.04
CA ALA A 96 -1.71 -9.42 -17.20
C ALA A 96 -2.49 -9.35 -15.87
N LEU A 97 -1.83 -9.56 -14.73
CA LEU A 97 -2.47 -9.48 -13.40
C LEU A 97 -3.00 -8.09 -13.07
N GLU A 98 -2.40 -7.03 -13.64
CA GLU A 98 -2.89 -5.66 -13.45
C GLU A 98 -4.34 -5.50 -13.92
N VAL A 99 -4.73 -6.20 -14.99
CA VAL A 99 -6.09 -6.13 -15.56
C VAL A 99 -7.11 -6.85 -14.66
N VAL A 100 -6.68 -7.90 -13.95
CA VAL A 100 -7.57 -8.74 -13.14
C VAL A 100 -7.89 -8.08 -11.79
N GLY A 101 -7.05 -7.17 -11.32
CA GLY A 101 -7.25 -6.49 -10.03
C GLY A 101 -7.27 -7.48 -8.86
N ALA A 102 -6.33 -8.43 -8.88
CA ALA A 102 -6.24 -9.52 -7.90
C ALA A 102 -6.12 -9.00 -6.47
N TRP A 103 -6.71 -9.75 -5.53
CA TRP A 103 -6.61 -9.47 -4.11
C TRP A 103 -5.82 -10.55 -3.38
N ILE A 104 -5.01 -10.11 -2.42
CA ILE A 104 -4.22 -11.00 -1.56
C ILE A 104 -4.34 -10.58 -0.10
N GLU A 105 -4.15 -11.55 0.79
CA GLU A 105 -3.94 -11.31 2.21
C GLU A 105 -2.44 -11.18 2.46
N LEU A 106 -2.06 -10.21 3.28
CA LEU A 106 -0.67 -9.92 3.64
C LEU A 106 -0.50 -9.88 5.15
N GLU A 107 0.66 -10.34 5.62
CA GLU A 107 1.18 -9.95 6.93
C GLU A 107 2.55 -9.30 6.75
N PHE A 108 2.76 -8.16 7.40
CA PHE A 108 4.04 -7.46 7.39
C PHE A 108 4.96 -7.97 8.49
N GLY A 109 6.20 -8.22 8.13
CA GLY A 109 7.30 -8.52 9.05
C GLY A 109 7.91 -7.26 9.66
N PRO A 110 8.85 -7.44 10.61
CA PRO A 110 9.56 -6.33 11.21
C PRO A 110 10.32 -5.51 10.15
N PRO A 111 10.42 -4.17 10.30
CA PRO A 111 11.14 -3.34 9.35
C PRO A 111 12.57 -3.83 9.15
N GLU A 112 13.01 -3.89 7.90
CA GLU A 112 14.39 -4.23 7.56
C GLU A 112 15.36 -3.20 8.14
N VAL A 113 16.46 -3.68 8.73
CA VAL A 113 17.53 -2.84 9.30
C VAL A 113 18.12 -1.90 8.24
N VAL A 114 18.18 -2.36 7.00
CA VAL A 114 18.63 -1.59 5.84
C VAL A 114 17.41 -1.16 5.03
N GLY A 115 17.22 0.14 4.84
CA GLY A 115 16.13 0.68 4.01
C GLY A 115 14.79 0.90 4.73
N GLY A 116 14.57 0.29 5.90
CA GLY A 116 13.41 0.56 6.76
C GLY A 116 12.06 0.19 6.15
N ARG A 117 12.03 -0.73 5.19
CA ARG A 117 10.79 -1.25 4.59
C ARG A 117 10.28 -2.43 5.40
N ASN A 118 8.96 -2.58 5.53
CA ASN A 118 8.39 -3.81 6.06
C ASN A 118 8.38 -4.89 4.96
N PRO A 119 9.06 -6.03 5.15
CA PRO A 119 8.92 -7.16 4.25
C PRO A 119 7.52 -7.75 4.40
N PHE A 120 6.97 -8.30 3.33
CA PHE A 120 5.84 -9.23 3.39
C PHE A 120 6.35 -10.52 4.01
N TYR A 121 5.89 -10.82 5.22
CA TYR A 121 6.24 -12.02 5.97
C TYR A 121 5.43 -13.21 5.50
N ARG A 122 4.14 -12.98 5.21
CA ARG A 122 3.22 -13.96 4.66
C ARG A 122 2.37 -13.32 3.58
N ILE A 123 2.09 -14.08 2.53
CA ILE A 123 1.14 -13.74 1.47
C ILE A 123 0.24 -14.95 1.20
N ALA A 124 -1.04 -14.70 0.96
CA ALA A 124 -2.02 -15.75 0.64
C ALA A 124 -3.09 -15.21 -0.31
N ALA A 125 -3.80 -16.10 -1.00
CA ALA A 125 -4.95 -15.73 -1.82
C ALA A 125 -6.06 -15.15 -0.94
N PHE A 126 -6.74 -14.11 -1.42
CA PHE A 126 -7.85 -13.49 -0.71
C PHE A 126 -9.00 -13.19 -1.67
N ASP A 127 -10.20 -13.60 -1.29
CA ASP A 127 -11.43 -13.26 -2.02
C ASP A 127 -12.17 -12.13 -1.27
N PRO A 128 -12.26 -10.92 -1.85
CA PRO A 128 -12.99 -9.82 -1.24
C PRO A 128 -14.51 -10.01 -1.33
N LYS A 129 -15.02 -11.06 -1.97
CA LYS A 129 -16.46 -11.30 -2.10
C LYS A 129 -17.12 -11.45 -0.73
N GLY A 130 -18.16 -10.64 -0.50
CA GLY A 130 -18.86 -10.59 0.78
C GLY A 130 -18.20 -9.70 1.83
N TRP A 131 -17.15 -8.95 1.46
CA TRP A 131 -16.63 -7.84 2.24
C TRP A 131 -17.24 -6.52 1.76
N SER A 132 -17.47 -5.60 2.71
CA SER A 132 -17.74 -4.19 2.40
C SER A 132 -16.41 -3.47 2.17
N ILE A 133 -16.19 -2.92 0.98
CA ILE A 133 -14.96 -2.20 0.64
C ILE A 133 -15.22 -0.71 0.75
N GLU A 134 -14.55 -0.05 1.69
CA GLU A 134 -14.52 1.40 1.79
C GLU A 134 -13.25 1.91 1.14
N GLU A 135 -13.37 2.28 -0.14
CA GLU A 135 -12.34 2.99 -0.88
C GLU A 135 -12.29 4.46 -0.41
N TYR A 136 -11.09 5.03 -0.36
CA TYR A 136 -10.91 6.46 -0.04
C TYR A 136 -11.70 7.32 -1.02
N ARG A 137 -12.54 8.24 -0.52
CA ARG A 137 -13.28 9.20 -1.36
C ARG A 137 -12.43 10.34 -1.94
N TYR A 138 -11.13 10.42 -1.61
CA TYR A 138 -10.33 11.61 -1.88
C TYR A 138 -8.94 11.29 -2.44
N ASP A 139 -8.46 12.19 -3.30
CA ASP A 139 -7.18 12.11 -4.02
C ASP A 139 -5.98 12.08 -3.06
N LEU A 140 -5.37 10.88 -2.95
CA LEU A 140 -4.24 10.55 -2.07
C LEU A 140 -2.95 11.32 -2.42
N THR A 141 -2.90 12.01 -3.56
CA THR A 141 -1.70 12.79 -3.96
C THR A 141 -1.52 14.07 -3.14
N LYS A 142 -2.53 14.49 -2.36
CA LYS A 142 -2.48 15.68 -1.50
C LYS A 142 -2.29 15.28 -0.03
N GLU A 143 -1.23 14.52 0.26
CA GLU A 143 -0.96 14.01 1.61
C GLU A 143 -0.88 15.12 2.65
N TRP A 144 -0.11 16.19 2.40
CA TRP A 144 0.25 17.18 3.43
C TRP A 144 -0.12 18.60 3.04
N VAL A 145 -1.27 19.05 3.53
CA VAL A 145 -1.84 20.34 3.14
C VAL A 145 -1.70 21.41 4.24
N ARG A 146 -1.88 22.68 3.87
CA ARG A 146 -1.99 23.77 4.84
C ARG A 146 -3.35 23.69 5.56
N PRO A 147 -3.46 24.19 6.80
CA PRO A 147 -4.74 24.23 7.51
C PRO A 147 -5.89 24.87 6.73
N GLY A 148 -5.64 25.92 5.95
CA GLY A 148 -6.65 26.54 5.07
C GLY A 148 -7.21 25.56 4.02
N VAL A 149 -6.33 24.81 3.34
CA VAL A 149 -6.75 23.81 2.34
C VAL A 149 -7.54 22.66 2.99
N ALA A 150 -7.18 22.26 4.22
CA ALA A 150 -7.96 21.29 4.98
C ALA A 150 -9.34 21.84 5.38
N ALA A 151 -9.42 23.12 5.72
CA ALA A 151 -10.67 23.82 6.02
C ALA A 151 -11.59 23.86 4.79
N ASP A 152 -11.03 24.21 3.62
CA ASP A 152 -11.78 24.21 2.36
C ASP A 152 -12.33 22.81 2.03
N ALA A 153 -11.52 21.77 2.20
CA ALA A 153 -11.93 20.39 1.94
C ALA A 153 -13.07 19.91 2.85
N LEU A 154 -13.02 20.28 4.14
CA LEU A 154 -14.04 19.94 5.13
C LEU A 154 -15.20 20.94 5.19
N LYS A 155 -15.19 22.00 4.39
CA LYS A 155 -16.16 23.11 4.40
C LYS A 155 -16.34 23.73 5.81
N VAL A 156 -15.23 23.90 6.54
CA VAL A 156 -15.21 24.50 7.88
C VAL A 156 -14.16 25.62 7.95
N SER A 157 -14.16 26.40 9.04
CA SER A 157 -13.13 27.42 9.24
C SER A 157 -11.76 26.82 9.59
N GLU A 158 -10.68 27.54 9.22
CA GLU A 158 -9.31 27.14 9.58
C GLU A 158 -9.13 27.03 11.12
N SER A 159 -9.83 27.87 11.88
CA SER A 159 -9.83 27.80 13.35
C SER A 159 -10.43 26.49 13.87
N THR A 160 -11.49 25.98 13.24
CA THR A 160 -12.12 24.69 13.58
C THR A 160 -11.16 23.54 13.32
N ILE A 161 -10.47 23.56 12.18
CA ILE A 161 -9.42 22.59 11.85
C ILE A 161 -8.33 22.61 12.92
N ARG A 162 -7.78 23.80 13.24
CA ARG A 162 -6.70 23.93 14.23
C ARG A 162 -7.10 23.38 15.60
N ARG A 163 -8.36 23.59 16.02
CA ARG A 163 -8.91 23.09 17.28
C ARG A 163 -9.02 21.57 17.28
N ARG A 164 -9.71 20.97 16.30
CA ARG A 164 -9.90 19.51 16.23
C ARG A 164 -8.59 18.77 16.02
N VAL A 165 -7.71 19.27 15.15
CA VAL A 165 -6.35 18.73 14.98
C VAL A 165 -5.59 18.78 16.31
N GLY A 166 -5.76 19.83 17.13
CA GLY A 166 -5.15 19.89 18.46
C GLY A 166 -5.59 18.78 19.40
N VAL A 167 -6.81 18.26 19.24
CA VAL A 167 -7.31 17.09 19.99
C VAL A 167 -6.65 15.83 19.45
N PHE A 168 -6.75 15.59 18.13
CA PHE A 168 -6.24 14.38 17.50
C PHE A 168 -4.71 14.24 17.53
N VAL A 169 -3.97 15.35 17.57
CA VAL A 169 -2.50 15.33 17.68
C VAL A 169 -2.02 14.61 18.94
N LYS A 170 -2.81 14.57 20.01
CA LYS A 170 -2.44 13.85 21.24
C LYS A 170 -2.30 12.35 21.01
N GLU A 171 -3.09 11.81 20.08
CA GLU A 171 -3.15 10.38 19.78
C GLU A 171 -2.33 10.02 18.53
N PHE A 172 -2.44 10.84 17.48
CA PHE A 172 -1.83 10.54 16.17
C PHE A 172 -0.51 11.26 15.92
N GLY A 173 -0.17 12.29 16.70
CA GLY A 173 1.13 12.97 16.69
C GLY A 173 1.63 13.35 15.30
N SER A 174 2.84 12.90 14.96
CA SER A 174 3.52 13.18 13.69
C SER A 174 2.86 12.52 12.47
N ARG A 175 1.94 11.57 12.67
CA ARG A 175 1.16 10.95 11.59
C ARG A 175 0.08 11.90 11.06
N LEU A 176 -0.42 12.80 11.91
CA LEU A 176 -1.44 13.78 11.54
C LEU A 176 -0.87 15.16 11.25
N VAL A 177 0.17 15.58 11.98
CA VAL A 177 0.74 16.92 11.83
C VAL A 177 2.25 16.87 11.71
N ARG A 178 2.77 17.57 10.70
CA ARG A 178 4.21 17.88 10.60
C ARG A 178 4.44 19.37 10.45
N ARG A 179 5.67 19.79 10.71
CA ARG A 179 6.14 21.16 10.45
C ARG A 179 7.17 21.15 9.35
N THR A 180 7.13 22.14 8.46
CA THR A 180 8.19 22.38 7.48
C THR A 180 9.39 23.03 8.18
N GLU A 181 10.53 23.14 7.48
CA GLU A 181 11.72 23.86 7.97
C GLU A 181 11.40 25.32 8.38
N GLY A 182 10.55 26.01 7.60
CA GLY A 182 10.00 27.33 7.96
C GLY A 182 8.94 27.34 9.08
N ASN A 183 8.90 26.30 9.92
CA ASN A 183 7.99 26.14 11.06
C ASN A 183 6.47 26.17 10.73
N GLN A 184 6.10 26.03 9.45
CA GLN A 184 4.70 26.03 9.03
C GLN A 184 4.06 24.67 9.27
N ARG A 185 2.85 24.66 9.83
CA ARG A 185 2.08 23.44 10.03
C ARG A 185 1.60 22.87 8.69
N ARG A 186 1.70 21.56 8.55
CA ARG A 186 1.08 20.75 7.49
C ARG A 186 0.28 19.64 8.15
N ILE A 187 -0.90 19.37 7.61
CA ILE A 187 -1.83 18.37 8.12
C ILE A 187 -1.93 17.25 7.10
N HIS A 188 -1.91 16.01 7.58
CA HIS A 188 -2.19 14.85 6.77
C HIS A 188 -3.68 14.83 6.41
N LEU A 189 -4.05 15.36 5.25
CA LEU A 189 -5.45 15.57 4.89
C LEU A 189 -6.26 14.26 4.87
N PRO A 190 -5.76 13.16 4.30
CA PRO A 190 -6.49 11.89 4.29
C PRO A 190 -6.83 11.40 5.70
N LEU A 191 -5.85 11.44 6.61
CA LEU A 191 -6.05 11.02 8.00
C LEU A 191 -6.99 11.96 8.75
N LEU A 192 -6.89 13.27 8.51
CA LEU A 192 -7.80 14.23 9.13
C LEU A 192 -9.26 13.99 8.72
N LEU A 193 -9.51 13.67 7.45
CA LEU A 193 -10.85 13.42 6.93
C LEU A 193 -11.47 12.17 7.58
N ASN A 194 -10.71 11.08 7.69
CA ASN A 194 -11.18 9.86 8.37
C ASN A 194 -11.56 10.14 9.83
N LEU A 195 -10.71 10.85 10.57
CA LEU A 195 -10.98 11.24 11.96
C LEU A 195 -12.13 12.26 12.10
N TRP A 196 -12.65 12.79 11.00
CA TRP A 196 -13.73 13.78 11.01
C TRP A 196 -15.12 13.16 10.83
N GLU A 197 -15.19 11.96 10.25
CA GLU A 197 -16.43 11.21 10.07
C GLU A 197 -16.78 10.37 11.33
N ASP A 198 -15.81 10.14 12.23
CA ASP A 198 -16.01 9.66 13.61
C ASP A 198 -16.40 10.78 14.60
#